data_AF-A0A382K406-F1
#
_entry.id   AF-A0A382K406-F1
#
_cell.length_a   1.000
_cell.length_b   1.000
_cell.length_c   1.000
_cell.angle_alpha   90.00
_cell.angle_beta   90.00
_cell.angle_gamma   90.00
#
_symmetry.space_group_name_H-M   'P 1'
#
loop_
_entity.id
_entity.type
_entity.pdbx_description
1 polymer ?
#
loop_
_entity_poly.entity_id
_entity_poly.type
_entity_poly.pdbx_seq_one_letter_code
_entity_poly.pdbx_strand_id
1 'polypeptide(L)'
;MSLNNTVFDHETRGWVDLIPSRKPQEKLTTNLEAKWLVIGAGFTGLSCARRLAELNSNDQIVLLDAREIGQNSSGRNSGFAVAHSHFSGVYDQAKLSHYKRVDRINHAGLNSLRALITDYNIDCDWQEQGFYHAAADVDSSKECDRFIDSLQKREIVHISLSEDQLEEQLGTKWYQKG
;
A
#
# COMPACT_ATOMS: atom_id res chain seq x y z
N MET A 1 7.68 -18.86 -33.70
CA MET A 1 6.31 -18.75 -33.15
C MET A 1 6.12 -17.32 -32.68
N SER A 2 5.30 -16.56 -33.40
CA SER A 2 4.93 -15.20 -33.01
C SER A 2 4.09 -15.29 -31.74
N LEU A 3 4.62 -14.85 -30.60
CA LEU A 3 3.81 -14.61 -29.41
C LEU A 3 2.82 -13.51 -29.79
N ASN A 4 1.54 -13.87 -29.90
CA ASN A 4 0.44 -12.95 -30.07
C ASN A 4 0.66 -11.73 -29.17
N ASN A 5 0.68 -10.53 -29.75
CA ASN A 5 0.62 -9.28 -28.99
C ASN A 5 -0.63 -9.36 -28.12
N THR A 6 -0.46 -9.72 -26.86
CA THR A 6 -1.51 -9.61 -25.86
C THR A 6 -1.86 -8.13 -25.77
N VAL A 7 -3.00 -7.78 -26.36
CA VAL A 7 -3.61 -6.47 -26.17
C VAL A 7 -4.12 -6.46 -24.75
N PHE A 8 -3.33 -5.87 -23.84
CA PHE A 8 -3.81 -5.55 -22.50
C PHE A 8 -4.84 -4.42 -22.66
N ASP A 9 -6.09 -4.72 -22.35
CA ASP A 9 -7.35 -4.01 -22.65
C ASP A 9 -7.36 -2.49 -22.36
N HIS A 10 -8.37 -1.81 -22.93
CA HIS A 10 -8.77 -0.40 -22.84
C HIS A 10 -9.11 0.08 -21.42
N GLU A 11 -8.21 -0.13 -20.46
CA GLU A 11 -8.47 0.11 -19.04
C GLU A 11 -7.98 1.49 -18.56
N THR A 12 -8.83 2.17 -17.79
CA THR A 12 -8.46 3.26 -16.89
C THR A 12 -7.16 2.91 -16.15
N ARG A 13 -6.12 3.72 -16.30
CA ARG A 13 -4.76 3.41 -15.81
C ARG A 13 -4.53 3.86 -14.36
N GLY A 14 -5.60 4.26 -13.65
CA GLY A 14 -5.55 4.70 -12.26
C GLY A 14 -4.74 5.98 -12.12
N TRP A 15 -3.83 6.03 -11.15
CA TRP A 15 -2.98 7.19 -10.90
C TRP A 15 -2.15 7.62 -12.11
N VAL A 16 -1.79 6.70 -13.00
CA VAL A 16 -1.00 7.00 -14.21
C VAL A 16 -1.72 7.97 -15.15
N ASP A 17 -3.06 8.01 -15.14
CA ASP A 17 -3.83 8.97 -15.94
C ASP A 17 -3.90 10.37 -15.32
N LEU A 18 -3.57 10.50 -14.04
CA LEU A 18 -3.69 11.74 -13.26
C LEU A 18 -2.37 12.51 -13.11
N ILE A 19 -1.25 11.90 -13.50
CA ILE A 19 0.08 12.48 -13.40
C ILE A 19 0.58 12.99 -14.76
N PRO A 20 1.60 13.88 -14.79
CA PRO A 20 2.22 14.31 -16.03
C PRO A 20 2.68 13.13 -16.90
N SER A 21 2.70 13.34 -18.21
CA SER A 21 3.16 12.32 -19.16
C SER A 21 4.58 11.86 -18.82
N ARG A 22 4.79 10.55 -18.81
CA ARG A 22 6.07 9.93 -18.48
C ARG A 22 6.68 9.32 -19.74
N LYS A 23 8.01 9.31 -19.78
CA LYS A 23 8.76 8.58 -20.81
C LYS A 23 8.96 7.14 -20.33
N PRO A 24 8.34 6.14 -20.97
CA PRO A 24 8.61 4.74 -20.62
C PRO A 24 10.08 4.38 -20.93
N GLN A 25 10.60 3.38 -20.22
CA GLN A 25 11.87 2.77 -20.59
C GLN A 25 11.71 2.01 -21.92
N GLU A 26 12.81 1.93 -22.67
CA GLU A 26 12.79 1.25 -23.96
C GLU A 26 12.51 -0.25 -23.80
N LYS A 27 11.75 -0.80 -24.74
CA LYS A 27 11.49 -2.23 -24.77
C LYS A 27 12.80 -2.97 -24.99
N LEU A 28 13.05 -3.99 -24.18
CA LEU A 28 14.20 -4.87 -24.39
C LEU A 28 14.06 -5.62 -25.72
N THR A 29 15.01 -5.43 -26.62
CA THR A 29 15.05 -6.06 -27.96
C THR A 29 16.17 -7.07 -28.11
N THR A 30 17.04 -7.18 -27.12
CA THR A 30 18.21 -8.06 -27.12
C THR A 30 18.19 -8.97 -25.90
N ASN A 31 19.00 -10.03 -25.95
CA ASN A 31 19.22 -10.86 -24.78
C ASN A 31 20.18 -10.14 -23.81
N LEU A 32 19.88 -10.19 -22.52
CA LEU A 32 20.74 -9.71 -21.45
C LEU A 32 21.14 -10.90 -20.57
N GLU A 33 22.41 -10.96 -20.22
CA GLU A 33 22.89 -11.79 -19.12
C GLU A 33 22.88 -10.93 -17.86
N ALA A 34 22.23 -11.43 -16.81
CA ALA A 34 22.11 -10.70 -15.55
C ALA A 34 22.33 -11.66 -14.38
N LYS A 35 23.19 -11.26 -13.44
CA LYS A 35 23.33 -11.94 -12.15
C LYS A 35 22.05 -11.83 -11.32
N TRP A 36 21.40 -10.66 -11.40
CA TRP A 36 20.16 -10.35 -10.70
C TRP A 36 19.09 -9.94 -11.71
N LEU A 37 18.04 -10.74 -11.82
CA LEU A 37 16.86 -10.44 -12.63
C LEU A 37 15.63 -10.36 -11.71
N VAL A 38 14.98 -9.20 -11.70
CA VAL A 38 13.70 -8.97 -11.02
C VAL A 38 12.61 -8.84 -12.08
N ILE A 39 11.55 -9.64 -11.96
CA ILE A 39 10.42 -9.65 -12.90
C ILE A 39 9.20 -9.05 -12.22
N GLY A 40 8.69 -7.95 -12.77
CA GLY A 40 7.57 -7.14 -12.28
C GLY A 40 8.03 -5.90 -11.52
N ALA A 41 7.70 -4.70 -12.02
CA ALA A 41 7.99 -3.40 -11.42
C ALA A 41 6.79 -2.83 -10.63
N GLY A 42 6.18 -3.67 -9.79
CA GLY A 42 5.30 -3.21 -8.70
C GLY A 42 6.11 -2.82 -7.46
N PHE A 43 5.46 -2.47 -6.35
CA PHE A 43 6.13 -2.08 -5.10
C PHE A 43 7.15 -3.13 -4.62
N THR A 44 6.78 -4.41 -4.64
CA THR A 44 7.67 -5.49 -4.21
C THR A 44 8.91 -5.60 -5.10
N GLY A 45 8.74 -5.56 -6.43
CA GLY A 45 9.86 -5.70 -7.36
C GLY A 45 10.79 -4.49 -7.34
N LEU A 46 10.24 -3.28 -7.29
CA LEU A 46 11.02 -2.05 -7.13
C LEU A 46 11.78 -2.03 -5.80
N SER A 47 11.14 -2.42 -4.69
CA SER A 47 11.77 -2.53 -3.38
C SER A 47 12.90 -3.57 -3.38
N CYS A 48 12.67 -4.74 -3.99
CA CYS A 48 13.66 -5.79 -4.15
C CYS A 48 14.87 -5.32 -4.98
N ALA A 49 14.63 -4.74 -6.17
CA ALA A 49 15.68 -4.25 -7.06
C ALA A 49 16.52 -3.16 -6.39
N ARG A 50 15.88 -2.21 -5.68
CA ARG A 50 16.59 -1.17 -4.92
C ARG A 50 17.45 -1.79 -3.82
N ARG A 51 16.88 -2.71 -3.04
CA ARG A 51 17.62 -3.35 -1.94
C ARG A 51 18.81 -4.17 -2.43
N LEU A 52 18.66 -4.85 -3.56
CA LEU A 52 19.78 -5.55 -4.21
C LEU A 52 20.88 -4.58 -4.63
N ALA A 53 20.52 -3.43 -5.23
CA ALA A 53 21.49 -2.40 -5.63
C ALA A 53 22.20 -1.77 -4.42
N GLU A 54 21.50 -1.52 -3.31
CA GLU A 54 22.09 -1.02 -2.06
C GLU A 54 23.12 -2.00 -1.46
N LEU A 55 22.81 -3.31 -1.48
CA LEU A 55 23.65 -4.34 -0.90
C LEU A 55 24.81 -4.76 -1.82
N ASN A 56 24.65 -4.59 -3.13
CA ASN A 56 25.59 -5.03 -4.14
C ASN A 56 25.91 -3.86 -5.09
N SER A 57 26.52 -2.80 -4.55
CA SER A 57 26.73 -1.52 -5.24
C SER A 57 27.51 -1.61 -6.56
N ASN A 58 28.25 -2.70 -6.79
CA ASN A 58 29.04 -2.94 -7.99
C ASN A 58 28.37 -3.91 -8.97
N ASP A 59 27.23 -4.50 -8.60
CA ASP A 59 26.51 -5.44 -9.46
C ASP A 59 25.45 -4.72 -10.30
N GLN A 60 25.27 -5.18 -11.53
CA GLN A 60 24.13 -4.77 -12.35
C GLN A 60 22.86 -5.51 -11.93
N ILE A 61 21.80 -4.75 -11.63
CA ILE A 61 20.47 -5.29 -11.35
C ILE A 61 19.56 -5.02 -12.55
N VAL A 62 18.97 -6.07 -13.13
CA VAL A 62 18.00 -5.93 -14.23
C VAL A 62 16.59 -6.07 -13.66
N LEU A 63 15.76 -5.03 -13.84
CA LEU A 63 14.33 -5.04 -13.52
C LEU A 63 13.54 -5.00 -14.83
N LEU A 64 12.69 -6.01 -15.05
CA LEU A 64 11.82 -6.10 -16.23
C LEU A 64 10.36 -6.03 -15.81
N ASP A 65 9.57 -5.25 -16.54
CA ASP A 65 8.10 -5.27 -16.47
C ASP A 65 7.54 -5.41 -17.89
N ALA A 66 6.36 -6.01 -18.01
CA ALA A 66 5.68 -6.18 -19.29
C ALA A 66 5.02 -4.86 -19.76
N ARG A 67 4.79 -3.91 -18.85
CA ARG A 67 4.14 -2.63 -19.10
C ARG A 67 5.01 -1.47 -18.59
N GLU A 68 4.56 -0.25 -18.88
CA GLU A 68 5.12 0.93 -18.25
C GLU A 68 4.91 0.88 -16.72
N ILE A 69 5.97 1.19 -15.96
CA ILE A 69 5.95 1.17 -14.49
C ILE A 69 4.74 1.94 -13.96
N GLY A 70 4.01 1.39 -12.99
CA GLY A 70 2.79 2.01 -12.46
C GLY A 70 1.50 1.59 -13.17
N GLN A 71 1.55 0.91 -14.32
CA GLN A 71 0.34 0.35 -14.95
C GLN A 71 -0.06 -1.03 -14.39
N ASN A 72 0.29 -1.31 -13.13
CA ASN A 72 -0.04 -2.55 -12.42
C ASN A 72 -0.83 -2.22 -11.14
N SER A 73 -1.15 -3.22 -10.30
CA SER A 73 -1.91 -3.01 -9.07
C SER A 73 -1.27 -1.98 -8.12
N SER A 74 0.06 -1.82 -8.14
CA SER A 74 0.75 -0.81 -7.33
C SER A 74 0.46 0.62 -7.78
N GLY A 75 0.11 0.88 -9.04
CA GLY A 75 -0.32 2.21 -9.49
C GLY A 75 -1.83 2.38 -9.61
N ARG A 76 -2.62 1.42 -9.10
CA ARG A 76 -4.10 1.45 -9.10
C ARG A 76 -4.69 1.26 -7.69
N ASN A 77 -3.87 1.33 -6.65
CA ASN A 77 -4.30 1.15 -5.26
C ASN A 77 -4.87 2.45 -4.67
N SER A 78 -5.52 2.38 -3.51
CA SER A 78 -6.19 3.53 -2.85
C SER A 78 -5.25 4.49 -2.10
N GLY A 79 -3.96 4.18 -1.99
CA GLY A 79 -2.95 5.04 -1.36
C GLY A 79 -2.74 4.83 0.15
N PHE A 80 -3.53 3.98 0.80
CA PHE A 80 -3.41 3.77 2.25
C PHE A 80 -2.15 2.98 2.64
N ALA A 81 -1.33 3.57 3.50
CA ALA A 81 -0.25 2.89 4.21
C ALA A 81 -0.60 2.81 5.71
N VAL A 82 -1.12 1.66 6.14
CA VAL A 82 -1.62 1.47 7.53
C VAL A 82 -0.71 0.56 8.35
N ALA A 83 -0.37 0.99 9.55
CA ALA A 83 0.48 0.22 10.46
C ALA A 83 -0.29 -0.91 11.16
N HIS A 84 -1.57 -0.72 11.42
CA HIS A 84 -2.39 -1.67 12.17
C HIS A 84 -3.41 -2.32 11.24
N SER A 85 -3.31 -3.64 11.08
CA SER A 85 -4.27 -4.38 10.27
C SER A 85 -5.60 -4.57 11.01
N HIS A 86 -6.69 -4.40 10.26
CA HIS A 86 -8.02 -4.82 10.66
C HIS A 86 -8.17 -6.33 10.43
N PHE A 87 -8.29 -7.10 11.51
CA PHE A 87 -8.55 -8.54 11.45
C PHE A 87 -10.05 -8.75 11.61
N SER A 88 -10.65 -9.54 10.73
CA SER A 88 -12.08 -9.83 10.79
C SER A 88 -12.45 -10.69 12.01
N GLY A 89 -13.65 -10.43 12.56
CA GLY A 89 -14.20 -11.17 13.68
C GLY A 89 -13.77 -10.66 15.04
N VAL A 90 -14.06 -11.45 16.07
CA VAL A 90 -13.77 -11.11 17.47
C VAL A 90 -12.27 -11.27 17.74
N TYR A 91 -11.71 -10.37 18.54
CA TYR A 91 -10.35 -10.49 19.04
C TYR A 91 -10.10 -11.85 19.71
N ASP A 92 -9.00 -12.49 19.34
CA ASP A 92 -8.55 -13.75 19.93
C ASP A 92 -7.19 -13.56 20.61
N GLN A 93 -7.17 -13.67 21.94
CA GLN A 93 -5.95 -13.55 22.74
C GLN A 93 -4.87 -14.55 22.32
N ALA A 94 -5.25 -15.74 21.86
CA ALA A 94 -4.29 -16.75 21.40
C ALA A 94 -3.55 -16.31 20.13
N LYS A 95 -4.12 -15.37 19.36
CA LYS A 95 -3.52 -14.80 18.13
C LYS A 95 -2.74 -13.51 18.39
N LEU A 96 -2.59 -13.05 19.64
CA LEU A 96 -1.88 -11.80 19.94
C LEU A 96 -0.46 -11.76 19.35
N SER A 97 0.27 -12.87 19.39
CA SER A 97 1.62 -12.96 18.81
C SER A 97 1.60 -12.78 17.28
N HIS A 98 0.56 -13.29 16.61
CA HIS A 98 0.34 -13.10 15.19
C HIS A 98 0.01 -11.64 14.86
N TYR A 99 -0.93 -11.03 15.60
CA TYR A 99 -1.28 -9.61 15.41
C TYR A 99 -0.06 -8.70 15.56
N LYS A 100 0.71 -8.88 16.66
CA LYS A 100 1.94 -8.10 16.90
C LYS A 100 3.01 -8.33 15.82
N ARG A 101 3.08 -9.54 15.25
CA ARG A 101 4.01 -9.83 14.15
C ARG A 101 3.62 -9.07 12.88
N VAL A 102 2.33 -9.06 12.53
CA VAL A 102 1.82 -8.34 11.36
C VAL A 102 2.05 -6.84 11.51
N ASP A 103 1.68 -6.27 12.65
CA ASP A 103 1.91 -4.84 12.92
C ASP A 103 3.39 -4.46 12.84
N ARG A 104 4.28 -5.30 13.40
CA ARG A 104 5.73 -5.05 13.31
C ARG A 104 6.20 -5.00 11.85
N ILE A 105 5.68 -5.87 10.99
CA ILE A 105 6.01 -5.87 9.56
C ILE A 105 5.46 -4.61 8.87
N ASN A 106 4.21 -4.24 9.16
CA ASN A 106 3.59 -3.04 8.60
C ASN A 106 4.36 -1.78 9.03
N HIS A 107 4.68 -1.63 10.32
CA HIS A 107 5.49 -0.52 10.83
C HIS A 107 6.87 -0.46 10.16
N ALA A 108 7.52 -1.61 9.95
CA ALA A 108 8.79 -1.64 9.22
C ALA A 108 8.63 -1.15 7.76
N GLY A 109 7.52 -1.52 7.11
CA GLY A 109 7.16 -1.02 5.78
C GLY A 109 6.93 0.50 5.76
N LEU A 110 6.10 1.03 6.66
CA LEU A 110 5.84 2.47 6.78
C LEU A 110 7.12 3.26 7.06
N ASN A 111 7.95 2.77 7.99
CA ASN A 111 9.22 3.42 8.31
C ASN A 111 10.16 3.43 7.10
N SER A 112 10.21 2.33 6.33
CA SER A 112 10.99 2.28 5.10
C SER A 112 10.47 3.26 4.05
N LEU A 113 9.14 3.40 3.88
CA LEU A 113 8.55 4.37 2.97
C LEU A 113 8.87 5.80 3.40
N ARG A 114 8.67 6.13 4.68
CA ARG A 114 8.98 7.45 5.25
C ARG A 114 10.44 7.83 5.02
N ALA A 115 11.38 6.91 5.29
CA ALA A 115 12.80 7.13 5.05
C ALA A 115 13.06 7.42 3.56
N LEU A 116 12.52 6.61 2.64
CA LEU A 116 12.71 6.81 1.20
C LEU A 116 12.17 8.16 0.72
N ILE A 117 10.96 8.52 1.15
CA ILE A 117 10.33 9.77 0.77
C ILE A 117 11.18 10.95 1.25
N THR A 118 11.67 10.89 2.50
CA THR A 118 12.47 11.94 3.11
C THR A 118 13.87 12.03 2.48
N ASP A 119 14.59 10.91 2.43
CA ASP A 119 15.99 10.85 2.01
C ASP A 119 16.18 11.22 0.53
N TYR A 120 15.18 10.90 -0.32
CA TYR A 120 15.21 11.19 -1.75
C TYR A 120 14.32 12.37 -2.15
N ASN A 121 13.69 13.05 -1.18
CA ASN A 121 12.78 14.18 -1.42
C ASN A 121 11.71 13.86 -2.49
N ILE A 122 11.02 12.73 -2.32
CA ILE A 122 10.01 12.24 -3.27
C ILE A 122 8.71 13.03 -3.07
N ASP A 123 8.28 13.74 -4.13
CA ASP A 123 7.01 14.44 -4.17
C ASP A 123 5.87 13.45 -4.47
N CYS A 124 5.16 13.00 -3.43
CA CYS A 124 4.10 11.98 -3.54
C CYS A 124 2.92 12.19 -2.59
N ASP A 125 2.64 13.44 -2.20
CA ASP A 125 1.52 13.79 -1.32
C ASP A 125 1.47 12.96 -0.02
N TRP A 126 2.63 12.68 0.58
CA TRP A 126 2.71 11.87 1.79
C TRP A 126 2.08 12.58 3.00
N GLN A 127 1.08 11.97 3.62
CA GLN A 127 0.33 12.51 4.76
C GLN A 127 0.23 11.49 5.90
N GLU A 128 0.67 11.88 7.10
CA GLU A 128 0.63 11.03 8.30
C GLU A 128 -0.47 11.48 9.28
N GLN A 129 -1.71 11.54 8.79
CA GLN A 129 -2.85 12.06 9.55
C GLN A 129 -3.77 10.98 10.11
N GLY A 130 -3.38 9.70 9.97
CA GLY A 130 -4.23 8.56 10.35
C GLY A 130 -5.32 8.28 9.32
N PHE A 131 -6.32 7.50 9.70
CA PHE A 131 -7.49 7.17 8.88
C PHE A 131 -8.71 6.98 9.77
N TYR A 132 -9.90 7.16 9.19
CA TYR A 132 -11.17 6.93 9.86
C TYR A 132 -11.68 5.51 9.58
N HIS A 133 -12.20 4.85 10.60
CA HIS A 133 -12.93 3.59 10.45
C HIS A 133 -14.36 3.78 10.92
N ALA A 134 -15.25 4.16 10.00
CA ALA A 134 -16.62 4.55 10.32
C ALA A 134 -17.66 3.52 9.84
N ALA A 135 -18.76 3.41 10.59
CA ALA A 135 -19.88 2.52 10.32
C ALA A 135 -21.12 3.32 9.89
N ALA A 136 -21.83 2.84 8.87
CA ALA A 136 -23.02 3.50 8.31
C ALA A 136 -24.34 2.83 8.68
N ASP A 137 -24.28 1.64 9.29
CA ASP A 137 -25.45 0.86 9.66
C ASP A 137 -25.20 0.04 10.94
N VAL A 138 -26.24 -0.67 11.38
CA VAL A 138 -26.25 -1.46 12.62
C VAL A 138 -25.23 -2.60 12.57
N ASP A 139 -25.00 -3.21 11.41
CA ASP A 139 -24.12 -4.38 11.30
C ASP A 139 -22.65 -3.96 11.24
N SER A 140 -22.33 -2.94 10.45
CA SER A 140 -21.01 -2.29 10.45
C SER A 140 -20.68 -1.66 11.82
N SER A 141 -21.67 -1.19 12.57
CA SER A 141 -21.47 -0.68 13.93
C SER A 141 -21.00 -1.78 14.90
N LYS A 142 -21.50 -3.01 14.76
CA LYS A 142 -21.03 -4.15 15.56
C LYS A 142 -19.61 -4.55 15.19
N GLU A 143 -19.23 -4.48 13.91
CA GLU A 143 -17.85 -4.73 13.50
C GLU A 143 -16.92 -3.62 14.00
N CYS A 144 -17.36 -2.36 13.96
CA CYS A 144 -16.62 -1.23 14.53
C CYS A 144 -16.37 -1.43 16.03
N ASP A 145 -17.37 -1.88 16.81
CA ASP A 145 -17.20 -2.21 18.23
C ASP A 145 -16.15 -3.31 18.46
N ARG A 146 -16.14 -4.35 17.61
CA ARG A 146 -15.12 -5.41 17.67
C ARG A 146 -13.73 -4.88 17.32
N PHE A 147 -13.65 -3.97 16.36
CA PHE A 147 -12.37 -3.37 15.99
C PHE A 147 -11.83 -2.50 17.13
N ILE A 148 -12.65 -1.65 17.74
CA ILE A 148 -12.29 -0.85 18.92
C ILE A 148 -11.82 -1.76 20.06
N ASP A 149 -12.55 -2.83 20.39
CA ASP A 149 -12.14 -3.81 21.40
C ASP A 149 -10.77 -4.45 21.07
N SER A 150 -10.54 -4.80 19.80
CA SER A 150 -9.26 -5.33 19.34
C SER A 150 -8.12 -4.31 19.48
N LEU A 151 -8.34 -3.04 19.14
CA LEU A 151 -7.36 -1.96 19.30
C LEU A 151 -7.00 -1.74 20.78
N GLN A 152 -8.01 -1.70 21.66
CA GLN A 152 -7.82 -1.57 23.11
C GLN A 152 -7.00 -2.72 23.69
N LYS A 153 -7.36 -3.98 23.37
CA LYS A 153 -6.64 -5.17 23.85
C LYS A 153 -5.23 -5.30 23.28
N ARG A 154 -4.93 -4.62 22.18
CA ARG A 154 -3.60 -4.54 21.57
C ARG A 154 -2.83 -3.28 21.99
N GLU A 155 -3.42 -2.45 22.85
CA GLU A 155 -2.83 -1.20 23.34
C GLU A 155 -2.45 -0.23 22.21
N ILE A 156 -3.24 -0.21 21.14
CA ILE A 156 -3.04 0.68 19.99
C ILE A 156 -3.73 2.01 20.29
N VAL A 157 -3.01 3.12 20.11
CA VAL A 157 -3.55 4.47 20.29
C VAL A 157 -4.62 4.74 19.22
N HIS A 158 -5.82 5.11 19.66
CA HIS A 158 -6.96 5.44 18.81
C HIS A 158 -7.90 6.41 19.53
N ILE A 159 -8.81 7.03 18.77
CA ILE A 159 -9.82 7.95 19.26
C ILE A 159 -11.17 7.42 18.78
N SER A 160 -12.10 7.17 19.69
CA SER A 160 -13.50 6.91 19.34
C SER A 160 -14.21 8.22 19.09
N LEU A 161 -15.00 8.28 18.02
CA LEU A 161 -15.72 9.47 17.59
C LEU A 161 -17.23 9.26 17.69
N SER A 162 -17.94 10.25 18.22
CA SER A 162 -19.39 10.31 18.15
C SER A 162 -19.87 10.60 16.73
N GLU A 163 -21.17 10.40 16.47
CA GLU A 163 -21.81 10.77 15.21
C GLU A 163 -21.60 12.25 14.86
N ASP A 164 -21.81 13.15 15.83
CA ASP A 164 -21.59 14.60 15.64
C ASP A 164 -20.13 14.92 15.28
N GLN A 165 -19.16 14.24 15.90
CA GLN A 165 -17.74 14.43 15.59
C GLN A 165 -17.39 13.91 14.19
N LEU A 166 -17.98 12.79 13.77
CA LEU A 166 -17.80 12.28 12.41
C LEU A 166 -18.41 13.22 11.37
N GLU A 167 -19.59 13.79 11.63
CA GLU A 167 -20.19 14.78 10.74
C GLU A 167 -19.28 16.00 10.59
N GLU A 168 -18.74 16.53 11.69
CA GLU A 168 -17.83 17.67 11.67
C GLU A 168 -16.56 17.39 10.87
N GLN A 169 -15.97 16.20 11.02
CA GLN A 169 -14.71 15.84 10.36
C GLN A 169 -14.86 15.39 8.90
N LEU A 170 -15.94 14.68 8.57
CA LEU A 170 -16.15 14.06 7.25
C LEU A 170 -17.12 14.84 6.37
N GLY A 171 -17.85 15.81 6.91
CA GLY A 171 -18.82 16.63 6.19
C GLY A 171 -20.08 15.85 5.76
N THR A 172 -20.41 14.75 6.44
CA THR A 172 -21.57 13.91 6.11
C THR A 172 -22.18 13.25 7.35
N LYS A 173 -23.52 13.18 7.37
CA LYS A 173 -24.32 12.47 8.40
C LYS A 173 -24.48 10.98 8.13
N TRP A 174 -23.79 10.45 7.12
CA TRP A 174 -23.98 9.07 6.67
C TRP A 174 -23.47 8.04 7.70
N TYR A 175 -22.46 8.41 8.49
CA TYR A 175 -21.82 7.51 9.44
C TYR A 175 -22.36 7.71 10.86
N GLN A 176 -22.67 6.62 11.54
CA GLN A 176 -23.32 6.58 12.86
C GLN A 176 -22.34 6.28 14.00
N LYS A 177 -21.12 5.80 13.69
CA LYS A 177 -20.08 5.42 14.67
C LYS A 177 -18.68 5.40 14.03
N GLY A 178 -17.64 5.72 14.80
CA GLY A 178 -16.23 5.65 14.34
C GLY A 178 -15.20 5.72 15.44
#